data_AF-A0A9E0V5J8-F1
#
_entry.id   AF-A0A9E0V5J8-F1
#
_cell.length_a   1.000
_cell.length_b   1.000
_cell.length_c   1.000
_cell.angle_alpha   90.00
_cell.angle_beta   90.00
_cell.angle_gamma   90.00
#
_symmetry.space_group_name_H-M   'P 1'
#
loop_
_entity.id
_entity.type
_entity.pdbx_description
1 polymer ?
#
loop_
_entity_poly.entity_id
_entity_poly.type
_entity_poly.pdbx_seq_one_letter_code
_entity_poly.pdbx_strand_id
1 'polypeptide(L)'
;MNPHFGHDITAPDSKKQVGRIWKVFWILLVVTIVEVILGMFFSHHLPEGLVAFFFLTLTLLKAAYIVSVFMHLGDERRNFLITVLIPLVLFIWFIIAFLADGDFWLHMNSTSPTRDVAAIVSIK
;
A
#
# COMPACT_ATOMS: atom_id res chain seq x y z
N MET A 1 -17.84 3.77 48.05
CA MET A 1 -17.90 3.86 46.57
C MET A 1 -17.12 5.09 46.13
N ASN A 2 -16.00 4.92 45.42
CA ASN A 2 -15.21 6.03 44.89
C ASN A 2 -15.73 6.44 43.50
N PRO A 3 -16.12 7.71 43.28
CA PRO A 3 -16.61 8.18 41.99
C PRO A 3 -15.44 8.64 41.11
N HIS A 4 -14.63 7.70 40.59
CA HIS A 4 -13.49 8.01 39.71
C HIS A 4 -13.72 7.61 38.23
N PHE A 5 -14.98 7.37 37.83
CA PHE A 5 -15.34 6.78 36.53
C PHE A 5 -16.03 7.76 35.56
N GLY A 6 -15.56 9.02 35.46
CA GLY A 6 -16.30 9.99 34.63
C GLY A 6 -15.57 11.24 34.13
N HIS A 7 -14.25 11.36 34.28
CA HIS A 7 -13.57 12.64 33.99
C HIS A 7 -12.53 12.59 32.86
N ASP A 8 -12.60 11.55 32.03
CA ASP A 8 -11.56 11.15 31.09
C ASP A 8 -12.05 11.08 29.62
N ILE A 9 -13.36 11.22 29.39
CA ILE A 9 -13.97 11.41 28.06
C ILE A 9 -13.94 12.87 27.56
N THR A 10 -13.49 13.80 28.40
CA THR A 10 -13.47 15.25 28.12
C THR A 10 -12.09 15.89 28.23
N ALA A 11 -11.00 15.10 28.18
CA ALA A 11 -9.66 15.66 28.12
C ALA A 11 -9.48 16.48 26.82
N PRO A 12 -9.07 17.77 26.90
CA PRO A 12 -8.94 18.67 25.74
C PRO A 12 -7.88 18.20 24.71
N ASP A 13 -7.03 17.26 25.07
CA ASP A 13 -5.92 16.80 24.24
C ASP A 13 -6.34 15.79 23.16
N SER A 14 -7.33 14.93 23.43
CA SER A 14 -7.84 13.96 22.44
C SER A 14 -8.54 14.65 21.26
N LYS A 15 -9.31 15.72 21.52
CA LYS A 15 -10.06 16.45 20.49
C LYS A 15 -9.15 17.14 19.46
N LYS A 16 -7.94 17.57 19.87
CA LYS A 16 -6.96 18.24 18.99
C LYS A 16 -6.37 17.28 17.95
N GLN A 17 -6.18 16.02 18.32
CA GLN A 17 -5.61 15.01 17.42
C GLN A 17 -6.60 14.60 16.33
N VAL A 18 -7.87 14.40 16.70
CA VAL A 18 -8.96 14.10 15.74
C VAL A 18 -9.19 15.26 14.76
N GLY A 19 -9.09 16.51 15.22
CA GLY A 19 -9.21 17.68 14.35
C GLY A 19 -8.09 17.78 13.31
N ARG A 20 -6.86 17.39 13.66
CA ARG A 20 -5.73 17.37 12.72
C ARG A 20 -5.92 16.30 11.63
N ILE A 21 -6.39 15.12 12.01
CA ILE A 21 -6.71 14.02 11.08
C ILE A 21 -7.73 14.47 10.03
N TRP A 22 -8.81 15.11 10.48
CA TRP A 22 -9.86 15.61 9.57
C TRP A 22 -9.35 16.65 8.58
N LYS A 23 -8.47 17.56 9.01
CA LYS A 23 -7.88 18.57 8.13
C LYS A 23 -7.02 17.94 7.03
N VAL A 24 -6.25 16.93 7.39
CA VAL A 24 -5.31 16.22 6.50
C VAL A 24 -6.07 15.35 5.51
N PHE A 25 -7.09 14.64 5.98
CA PHE A 25 -8.02 13.89 5.15
C PHE A 25 -8.64 14.77 4.06
N TRP A 26 -9.16 15.95 4.41
CA TRP A 26 -9.74 16.86 3.43
C TRP A 26 -8.73 17.38 2.40
N ILE A 27 -7.52 17.76 2.83
CA ILE A 27 -6.45 18.17 1.92
C ILE A 27 -6.11 17.06 0.92
N LEU A 28 -5.93 15.84 1.41
CA LEU A 28 -5.59 14.68 0.58
C LEU A 28 -6.72 14.29 -0.36
N LEU A 29 -7.97 14.35 0.11
CA LEU A 29 -9.14 14.06 -0.69
C LEU A 29 -9.26 15.06 -1.85
N VAL A 30 -9.10 16.35 -1.58
CA VAL A 30 -9.12 17.39 -2.63
C VAL A 30 -7.98 17.18 -3.63
N VAL A 31 -6.75 16.94 -3.16
CA VAL A 31 -5.61 16.63 -4.04
C VAL A 31 -5.89 15.41 -4.93
N THR A 32 -6.49 14.36 -4.37
CA THR A 32 -6.79 13.12 -5.10
C THR A 32 -7.88 13.34 -6.15
N ILE A 33 -8.93 14.10 -5.85
CA ILE A 33 -9.98 14.45 -6.82
C ILE A 33 -9.39 15.28 -7.96
N VAL A 34 -8.56 16.28 -7.64
CA VAL A 34 -7.89 17.11 -8.63
C VAL A 34 -6.95 16.28 -9.51
N GLU A 35 -6.16 15.38 -8.92
CA GLU A 35 -5.28 14.44 -9.64
C GLU A 35 -6.09 13.60 -10.66
N VAL A 36 -7.20 13.00 -10.25
CA VAL A 36 -8.07 12.18 -11.13
C VAL A 36 -8.68 12.99 -12.27
N ILE A 37 -9.17 14.19 -11.99
CA ILE A 37 -9.74 15.07 -13.01
C ILE A 37 -8.67 15.49 -14.01
N LEU A 38 -7.50 15.95 -13.54
CA LEU A 38 -6.38 16.30 -14.41
C LEU A 38 -5.91 15.09 -15.22
N GLY A 39 -5.88 13.89 -14.64
CA GLY A 39 -5.58 12.65 -15.35
C GLY A 39 -6.51 12.40 -16.53
N MET A 40 -7.83 12.52 -16.32
CA MET A 40 -8.81 12.38 -17.41
C MET A 40 -8.62 13.40 -18.53
N PHE A 41 -8.34 14.66 -18.19
CA PHE A 41 -8.16 15.72 -19.20
C PHE A 41 -6.81 15.62 -19.95
N PHE A 42 -5.71 15.35 -19.25
CA PHE A 42 -4.38 15.27 -19.85
C PHE A 42 -4.15 13.99 -20.65
N SER A 43 -4.89 12.92 -20.37
CA SER A 43 -4.83 11.67 -21.14
C SER A 43 -5.13 11.88 -22.63
N HIS A 44 -5.87 12.93 -22.99
CA HIS A 44 -6.22 13.23 -24.39
C HIS A 44 -5.19 14.08 -25.14
N HIS A 45 -4.27 14.76 -24.43
CA HIS A 45 -3.41 15.79 -25.01
C HIS A 45 -1.91 15.53 -24.85
N LEU A 46 -1.49 14.63 -23.95
CA LEU A 46 -0.09 14.36 -23.64
C LEU A 46 0.29 12.89 -23.88
N PRO A 47 1.58 12.60 -24.14
CA PRO A 47 2.06 11.23 -24.24
C PRO A 47 1.82 10.47 -22.92
N GLU A 48 1.30 9.24 -23.01
CA GLU A 48 0.87 8.42 -21.88
C GLU A 48 1.95 8.26 -20.79
N GLY A 49 3.22 8.16 -21.19
CA GLY A 49 4.34 8.02 -20.25
C GLY A 49 4.52 9.22 -19.31
N LEU A 50 4.25 10.44 -19.77
CA LEU A 50 4.38 11.65 -18.95
C LEU A 50 3.21 11.74 -17.95
N VAL A 51 2.00 11.39 -18.38
CA VAL A 51 0.81 11.35 -17.52
C VAL A 51 0.98 10.30 -16.43
N ALA A 52 1.47 9.11 -16.78
CA ALA A 52 1.75 8.04 -15.82
C ALA A 52 2.82 8.44 -14.80
N PHE A 53 3.92 9.07 -15.25
CA PHE A 53 4.96 9.55 -14.35
C PHE A 53 4.46 10.62 -13.37
N PHE A 54 3.63 11.55 -13.85
CA PHE A 54 3.02 12.58 -13.00
C PHE A 54 2.09 11.97 -11.95
N PHE A 55 1.23 11.03 -12.35
CA PHE A 55 0.34 10.29 -11.45
C PHE A 55 1.08 9.52 -10.37
N LEU A 56 2.13 8.81 -10.78
CA LEU A 56 2.98 8.05 -9.87
C LEU A 56 3.67 8.98 -8.86
N THR A 57 4.20 10.10 -9.33
CA THR A 57 4.87 11.10 -8.48
C THR A 57 3.89 11.70 -7.45
N LEU A 58 2.70 12.14 -7.88
CA LEU A 58 1.70 12.67 -6.95
C LEU A 58 1.21 11.60 -5.95
N THR A 59 1.09 10.35 -6.41
CA THR A 59 0.73 9.22 -5.56
C THR A 59 1.79 8.93 -4.48
N LEU A 60 3.06 9.06 -4.81
CA LEU A 60 4.15 8.97 -3.84
C LEU A 60 4.14 10.14 -2.85
N LEU A 61 3.95 11.37 -3.33
CA LEU A 61 3.88 12.56 -2.48
C LEU A 61 2.71 12.49 -1.48
N LYS A 62 1.52 12.06 -1.92
CA LYS A 62 0.38 11.91 -1.01
C LYS A 62 0.64 10.82 0.03
N ALA A 63 1.25 9.69 -0.36
CA ALA A 63 1.61 8.62 0.57
C ALA A 63 2.64 9.09 1.62
N ALA A 64 3.66 9.84 1.20
CA ALA A 64 4.63 10.45 2.11
C ALA A 64 3.97 11.47 3.05
N TYR A 65 3.01 12.27 2.55
CA TYR A 65 2.24 13.19 3.38
C TYR A 65 1.36 12.46 4.41
N ILE A 66 0.66 11.39 4.00
CA ILE A 66 -0.10 10.53 4.92
C ILE A 66 0.83 10.00 6.03
N VAL A 67 1.96 9.41 5.65
CA VAL A 67 2.93 8.83 6.60
C VAL A 67 3.45 9.91 7.54
N SER A 68 3.91 11.05 7.04
CA SER A 68 4.46 12.10 7.90
C SER A 68 3.44 12.69 8.90
N VAL A 69 2.15 12.76 8.53
CA VAL A 69 1.13 13.44 9.35
C VAL A 69 0.32 12.48 10.21
N PHE A 70 -0.09 11.32 9.69
CA PHE A 70 -0.78 10.29 10.47
C PHE A 70 0.19 9.49 11.33
N MET A 71 1.45 9.38 10.91
CA MET A 71 2.53 8.81 11.72
C MET A 71 3.43 9.93 12.25
N HIS A 72 2.90 10.92 12.97
CA HIS A 72 3.71 11.94 13.66
C HIS A 72 4.82 11.27 14.51
N LEU A 73 6.02 11.16 13.94
CA LEU A 73 7.13 10.25 14.31
C LEU A 73 8.31 11.00 14.96
N GLY A 74 8.07 12.20 15.50
CA GLY A 74 9.13 13.12 15.91
C GLY A 74 10.13 12.58 16.94
N ASP A 75 9.68 11.94 18.03
CA ASP A 75 10.60 11.60 19.14
C ASP A 75 10.41 10.23 19.80
N GLU A 76 9.32 9.49 19.55
CA GLU A 76 8.98 8.33 20.41
C GLU A 76 8.69 7.00 19.66
N ARG A 77 8.92 6.92 18.35
CA ARG A 77 8.18 5.98 17.49
C ARG A 77 9.03 5.01 16.66
N ARG A 78 10.23 4.63 17.11
CA ARG A 78 10.99 3.50 16.51
C ARG A 78 10.16 2.21 16.47
N ASN A 79 9.31 2.00 17.48
CA ASN A 79 8.44 0.82 17.55
C ASN A 79 7.34 0.81 16.49
N PHE A 80 6.76 1.96 16.15
CA PHE A 80 5.67 2.03 15.16
C PHE A 80 6.18 1.80 13.74
N LEU A 81 7.37 2.31 13.43
CA LEU A 81 8.04 2.05 12.16
C LEU A 81 8.34 0.56 11.99
N ILE A 82 8.82 -0.11 13.04
CA ILE A 82 9.08 -1.56 13.02
C ILE A 82 7.79 -2.37 12.81
N THR A 83 6.68 -1.99 13.46
CA THR A 83 5.39 -2.69 13.30
C THR A 83 4.85 -2.62 11.86
N VAL A 84 5.12 -1.54 11.12
CA VAL A 84 4.72 -1.42 9.72
C VAL A 84 5.76 -2.02 8.77
N LEU A 85 7.05 -1.92 9.11
CA LEU A 85 8.15 -2.42 8.28
C LEU A 85 8.21 -3.95 8.26
N ILE A 86 8.01 -4.63 9.39
CA ILE A 86 8.03 -6.10 9.49
C ILE A 86 7.06 -6.77 8.50
N PRO A 87 5.75 -6.47 8.49
CA PRO A 87 4.82 -7.10 7.56
C PRO A 87 5.13 -6.75 6.09
N LEU A 88 5.67 -5.56 5.81
CA LEU A 88 6.03 -5.13 4.46
C LEU A 88 7.24 -5.90 3.92
N VAL A 89 8.28 -6.08 4.74
CA VAL A 89 9.47 -6.88 4.38
C VAL A 89 9.10 -8.36 4.24
N LEU A 90 8.29 -8.89 5.17
CA LEU A 90 7.82 -10.28 5.10
C LEU A 90 7.00 -10.53 3.84
N PHE A 91 6.17 -9.57 3.42
CA PHE A 91 5.39 -9.67 2.19
C PHE A 91 6.27 -9.76 0.93
N ILE A 92 7.31 -8.91 0.82
CA ILE A 92 8.26 -8.95 -0.31
C ILE A 92 9.01 -10.29 -0.33
N TRP A 93 9.48 -10.75 0.84
CA TRP A 93 10.15 -12.04 0.96
C TRP A 93 9.24 -13.20 0.54
N PHE A 94 7.95 -13.15 0.91
CA PHE A 94 6.96 -14.16 0.56
C PHE A 94 6.71 -14.25 -0.95
N ILE A 95 6.65 -13.11 -1.65
CA ILE A 95 6.54 -13.08 -3.12
C ILE A 95 7.73 -13.78 -3.76
N ILE A 96 8.96 -13.50 -3.29
CA ILE A 96 10.17 -14.13 -3.82
C ILE A 96 10.15 -15.63 -3.56
N ALA A 97 9.76 -16.06 -2.35
CA ALA A 97 9.66 -17.48 -2.00
C ALA A 97 8.64 -18.22 -2.89
N PHE A 98 7.46 -17.64 -3.11
CA PHE A 98 6.43 -18.23 -3.99
C PHE A 98 6.85 -18.26 -5.45
N LEU A 99 7.58 -17.26 -5.93
CA LEU A 99 8.07 -17.25 -7.30
C LEU A 99 9.15 -18.32 -7.51
N ALA A 100 10.05 -18.51 -6.54
CA ALA A 100 11.05 -19.56 -6.57
C ALA A 100 10.43 -20.97 -6.48
N ASP A 101 9.43 -21.15 -5.61
CA ASP A 101 8.71 -22.42 -5.51
C ASP A 101 7.94 -22.70 -6.80
N GLY A 102 7.24 -21.71 -7.36
CA GLY A 102 6.54 -21.81 -8.64
C GLY A 102 7.44 -22.20 -9.82
N ASP A 103 8.64 -21.66 -9.88
CA ASP A 103 9.64 -22.03 -10.90
C ASP A 103 10.09 -23.50 -10.74
N PHE A 104 10.30 -23.95 -9.50
CA PHE A 104 10.61 -25.34 -9.18
C PHE A 104 9.49 -26.31 -9.57
N TRP A 105 8.23 -25.97 -9.28
CA TRP A 105 7.05 -26.72 -9.73
C TRP A 105 6.95 -26.80 -11.26
N LEU A 106 7.22 -25.69 -11.96
CA LEU A 106 7.22 -25.64 -13.42
C LEU A 106 8.27 -26.61 -13.99
N HIS A 107 9.48 -26.59 -13.42
CA HIS A 107 10.61 -27.43 -13.83
C HIS A 107 10.31 -28.93 -13.65
N MET A 108 9.68 -29.30 -12.52
CA MET A 108 9.27 -30.69 -12.29
C MET A 108 8.16 -31.13 -13.23
N ASN A 109 7.17 -30.27 -13.47
CA ASN A 109 6.07 -30.56 -14.40
C ASN A 109 6.57 -30.69 -15.86
N SER A 110 7.51 -29.87 -16.32
CA SER A 110 8.09 -29.98 -17.67
C SER A 110 8.96 -31.21 -17.88
N THR A 111 9.52 -31.77 -16.80
CA THR A 111 10.41 -32.94 -16.86
C THR A 111 9.68 -34.25 -16.52
N SER A 112 8.36 -34.18 -16.26
CA SER A 112 7.55 -35.34 -15.90
C SER A 112 7.18 -36.18 -17.13
N PRO A 113 7.52 -37.49 -17.17
CA PRO A 113 7.23 -38.36 -18.31
C PRO A 113 5.73 -38.52 -18.61
N THR A 114 4.86 -38.18 -17.66
CA THR A 114 3.40 -38.19 -17.80
C THR A 114 2.90 -37.25 -18.90
N ARG A 115 3.59 -36.12 -19.16
CA ARG A 115 3.22 -35.16 -20.22
C ARG A 115 3.63 -35.65 -21.61
N ASP A 116 4.82 -36.22 -21.72
CA ASP A 116 5.30 -36.82 -22.97
C ASP A 116 4.40 -37.97 -23.41
N VAL A 117 4.05 -38.88 -22.50
CA VAL A 117 3.16 -40.01 -22.81
C VAL A 117 1.75 -39.53 -23.17
N ALA A 118 1.20 -38.52 -22.49
CA ALA A 118 -0.11 -37.96 -22.82
C ALA A 118 -0.12 -37.24 -24.18
N ALA A 119 0.96 -36.53 -24.54
CA ALA A 119 1.12 -35.90 -25.84
C ALA A 119 1.24 -36.92 -26.98
N ILE A 120 1.95 -38.03 -26.73
CA ILE A 120 2.10 -39.13 -27.70
C ILE A 120 0.78 -39.91 -27.88
N VAL A 121 0.01 -40.14 -26.82
CA VAL A 121 -1.29 -40.83 -26.85
C VAL A 121 -2.38 -39.99 -27.53
N SER A 122 -2.31 -38.65 -27.44
CA SER A 122 -3.30 -37.77 -28.09
C SER A 122 -3.08 -37.60 -29.61
N ILE A 123 -1.94 -38.00 -30.16
CA ILE A 123 -1.59 -37.86 -31.59
C ILE A 123 -1.87 -39.16 -32.38
N LYS A 124 -2.23 -40.25 -31.72
CA LYS A 124 -2.57 -41.55 -32.34
C LYS A 124 -4.06 -41.85 -32.24
#